data_AF-A0A183J0V0-F1
#
_entry.id   AF-A0A183J0V0-F1
#
_cell.length_a   1.000
_cell.length_b   1.000
_cell.length_c   1.000
_cell.angle_alpha   90.00
_cell.angle_beta   90.00
_cell.angle_gamma   90.00
#
_symmetry.space_group_name_H-M   'P 1'
#
loop_
_entity.id
_entity.type
_entity.pdbx_description
1 polymer ?
#
loop_
_entity_poly.entity_id
_entity_poly.type
_entity_poly.pdbx_seq_one_letter_code
_entity_poly.pdbx_strand_id
1 'polypeptide(L)' 'MRGDRKFEPHCYTWSRATSPDKPNVVPSSSDNRIIGCNPEQMYINYMWVRKGQMKRCGCGYWFKLVDEPKVEGPRV' A
#
# COMPACT_ATOMS: atom_id res chain seq x y z
N MET A 1 14.25 -8.06 21.13
CA MET A 1 13.40 -8.42 19.97
C MET A 1 13.61 -7.33 18.93
N ARG A 2 14.37 -7.58 17.88
CA ARG A 2 14.63 -6.55 16.84
C ARG A 2 13.34 -6.43 16.01
N GLY A 3 12.77 -5.23 15.97
CA GLY A 3 11.50 -4.95 15.29
C GLY A 3 11.67 -5.08 13.78
N ASP A 4 11.45 -6.28 13.28
CA ASP A 4 11.53 -6.57 11.86
C ASP A 4 10.25 -6.06 11.19
N ARG A 5 10.31 -4.83 10.65
CA ARG A 5 9.25 -4.15 9.87
C ARG A 5 8.71 -4.96 8.68
N LYS A 6 9.23 -6.16 8.41
CA LYS A 6 8.89 -6.99 7.26
C LYS A 6 7.47 -7.60 7.35
N PHE A 7 6.99 -7.90 8.55
CA PHE A 7 5.71 -8.59 8.74
C PHE A 7 4.72 -7.76 9.58
N GLU A 8 5.07 -6.52 9.89
CA GLU A 8 4.23 -5.63 10.68
C GLU A 8 3.15 -4.98 9.80
N PRO A 9 1.92 -4.79 10.33
CA PRO A 9 0.90 -4.03 9.62
C PRO A 9 1.36 -2.58 9.44
N HIS A 10 1.48 -2.16 8.18
CA HIS A 10 1.90 -0.81 7.85
C HIS A 10 0.69 0.12 7.69
N CYS A 11 0.59 1.10 8.58
CA CYS A 11 -0.31 2.24 8.42
C CYS A 11 0.46 3.39 7.76
N TYR A 12 0.10 3.74 6.53
CA TYR A 12 0.72 4.84 5.78
C TYR A 12 -0.16 6.09 5.82
N THR A 13 0.46 7.26 5.96
CA THR A 13 -0.15 8.54 5.67
C THR A 13 -0.05 8.82 4.17
N TRP A 14 -1.08 8.42 3.44
CA TRP A 14 -1.11 8.53 1.98
C TRP A 14 -1.27 9.97 1.48
N SER A 15 -0.80 10.23 0.26
CA SER A 15 -1.04 11.49 -0.42
C SER A 15 -2.51 11.63 -0.83
N ARG A 16 -3.07 12.83 -0.64
CA ARG A 16 -4.50 13.13 -0.90
C ARG A 16 -4.77 13.62 -2.32
N ALA A 17 -3.75 14.01 -3.07
CA ALA A 17 -3.85 14.49 -4.44
C ALA A 17 -3.23 13.48 -5.39
N THR A 18 -3.89 12.32 -5.54
CA THR A 18 -3.41 11.27 -6.44
C THR A 18 -4.08 11.35 -7.81
N SER A 19 -3.31 11.01 -8.83
CA SER A 19 -3.77 10.87 -10.21
C SER A 19 -3.30 9.51 -10.77
N PRO A 20 -3.79 9.09 -11.94
CA PRO A 20 -3.24 7.92 -12.65
C PRO A 20 -1.71 7.95 -12.78
N ASP A 21 -1.15 9.12 -13.06
CA ASP A 21 0.30 9.31 -13.23
C ASP A 21 1.05 9.38 -11.89
N LYS A 22 0.34 9.74 -10.80
CA LYS A 22 0.89 9.89 -9.44
C LYS A 22 0.02 9.13 -8.42
N PRO A 23 0.03 7.78 -8.44
CA PRO A 23 -0.74 6.97 -7.50
C PRO A 23 -0.02 6.80 -6.15
N ASN A 24 -0.76 6.42 -5.12
CA ASN A 24 -0.21 5.94 -3.86
C ASN A 24 0.43 4.56 -4.06
N VAL A 25 1.71 4.45 -3.70
CA VAL A 25 2.52 3.26 -3.95
C VAL A 25 2.45 2.31 -2.77
N VAL A 26 1.88 1.13 -2.98
CA VAL A 26 1.71 0.10 -1.97
C VAL A 26 2.79 -0.96 -2.16
N PRO A 27 3.80 -1.03 -1.27
CA PRO A 27 4.81 -2.07 -1.34
C PRO A 27 4.15 -3.42 -0.99
N SER A 28 4.52 -4.51 -1.65
CA SER A 28 4.15 -5.88 -1.26
C SER A 28 5.16 -6.89 -1.77
N SER A 29 5.33 -8.00 -1.05
CA SER A 29 6.08 -9.18 -1.50
C SER A 29 5.21 -10.18 -2.30
N SER A 30 3.91 -9.91 -2.46
CA SER A 30 2.95 -10.75 -3.16
C SER A 30 2.28 -9.98 -4.31
N ASP A 31 1.68 -10.70 -5.26
CA ASP A 31 1.02 -10.06 -6.41
C ASP A 31 -0.32 -9.39 -6.06
N ASN A 32 -0.84 -9.60 -4.85
CA ASN A 32 -2.10 -9.03 -4.39
C ASN A 32 -1.95 -8.60 -2.92
N ARG A 33 -2.50 -7.42 -2.57
CA ARG A 33 -2.56 -6.94 -1.18
C ARG A 33 -3.92 -6.31 -0.89
N ILE A 34 -4.48 -6.63 0.28
CA ILE A 34 -5.63 -5.91 0.83
C ILE A 34 -5.12 -4.61 1.44
N ILE A 35 -5.76 -3.50 1.09
CA ILE A 35 -5.53 -2.20 1.73
C ILE A 35 -6.82 -1.66 2.31
N GLY A 36 -6.72 -0.91 3.40
CA GLY A 36 -7.80 -0.10 3.95
C GLY A 36 -7.56 1.38 3.64
N CYS A 37 -8.53 2.04 3.00
CA CYS A 37 -8.50 3.47 2.75
C CYS A 37 -9.59 4.16 3.59
N ASN A 38 -9.19 5.09 4.46
CA ASN A 38 -10.10 5.89 5.27
C ASN A 38 -9.82 7.40 5.12
N PRO A 39 -10.37 8.06 4.08
CA PRO A 39 -10.22 9.49 3.88
C PRO A 39 -11.34 10.23 4.62
N GLU A 40 -11.15 10.53 5.90
CA GLU A 40 -12.10 11.30 6.73
C GLU A 40 -13.51 10.69 6.81
N GLN A 41 -13.63 9.39 6.56
CA GLN A 41 -14.87 8.66 6.71
C GLN A 41 -14.89 7.97 8.08
N MET A 42 -16.09 7.61 8.53
CA MET A 42 -16.26 6.79 9.74
C MET A 42 -16.08 5.29 9.47
N TYR A 43 -15.82 4.91 8.23
CA TYR A 43 -15.66 3.52 7.81
C TYR A 43 -14.42 3.37 6.93
N ILE A 44 -13.84 2.17 6.97
CA ILE A 44 -12.66 1.83 6.17
C ILE A 44 -13.14 1.17 4.88
N ASN A 45 -12.73 1.69 3.73
CA ASN A 45 -12.91 1.01 2.46
C ASN A 45 -11.79 0.00 2.26
N TYR A 46 -12.11 -1.29 2.42
CA TYR A 46 -11.19 -2.38 2.11
C TYR A 46 -11.26 -2.75 0.63
N MET A 47 -10.09 -2.91 0.01
CA MET A 47 -10.01 -3.30 -1.39
C MET A 47 -8.75 -4.09 -1.70
N TRP A 48 -8.84 -4.94 -2.71
CA TRP A 48 -7.71 -5.62 -3.30
C TRP A 48 -6.99 -4.71 -4.31
N VAL A 49 -5.68 -4.60 -4.15
CA VAL A 49 -4.77 -4.01 -5.14
C VAL A 49 -3.90 -5.13 -5.70
N ARG A 50 -3.88 -5.24 -7.03
CA ARG A 50 -3.14 -6.29 -7.73
C ARG A 50 -1.95 -5.69 -8.47
N LYS A 51 -0.88 -6.45 -8.61
CA LYS A 51 0.30 -6.06 -9.38
C LYS A 51 -0.08 -5.82 -10.84
N GLY A 52 0.49 -4.77 -11.43
CA GLY A 52 0.21 -4.38 -12.82
C GLY A 52 -1.14 -3.70 -13.06
N GLN A 53 -2.03 -3.65 -12.06
CA GLN A 53 -3.33 -2.97 -12.17
C GLN A 53 -3.38 -1.74 -11.28
N MET A 54 -3.87 -0.64 -11.85
CA MET A 54 -4.07 0.59 -11.12
C MET A 54 -5.48 0.57 -10.52
N LYS A 55 -5.58 0.81 -9.21
CA LYS A 55 -6.84 0.71 -8.47
C LYS A 55 -7.28 2.08 -7.97
N ARG A 56 -8.50 2.48 -8.31
CA ARG A 56 -9.16 3.68 -7.77
C ARG A 56 -10.11 3.29 -6.63
N CYS A 57 -10.01 4.01 -5.51
CA CYS A 57 -10.95 3.92 -4.39
C CYS A 57 -12.22 4.76 -4.68
N GLY A 58 -13.33 4.48 -3.98
CA GLY A 58 -14.55 5.29 -4.04
C GLY A 58 -14.34 6.75 -3.65
N CYS A 59 -13.33 7.04 -2.82
CA CYS A 59 -12.93 8.42 -2.48
C CYS A 59 -12.21 9.17 -3.60
N GLY A 60 -11.84 8.49 -4.68
CA GLY A 60 -11.12 9.06 -5.81
C GLY A 60 -9.62 8.82 -5.81
N TYR A 61 -9.02 8.33 -4.72
CA TYR A 61 -7.57 8.10 -4.66
C TYR A 61 -7.12 6.88 -5.47
N TRP A 62 -5.94 7.00 -6.05
CA TRP A 62 -5.30 5.97 -6.87
C TRP A 62 -4.24 5.23 -6.09
N PHE A 63 -4.16 3.92 -6.33
CA PHE A 63 -3.22 3.01 -5.69
C PHE A 63 -2.58 2.10 -6.73
N LYS A 64 -1.29 1.82 -6.55
CA LYS A 64 -0.51 0.90 -7.38
C LYS A 64 0.33 0.00 -6.47
N LEU A 65 0.30 -1.30 -6.74
CA LEU A 65 1.18 -2.25 -6.07
C LEU A 65 2.58 -2.19 -6.68
N VAL A 66 3.61 -2.17 -5.83
CA VAL A 66 5.02 -2.34 -6.22
C VAL A 66 5.66 -3.42 -5.39
N ASP A 67 6.73 -4.01 -5.91
CA ASP A 67 7.50 -4.99 -5.16
C ASP A 67 8.20 -4.32 -3.97
N GLU A 68 8.11 -4.94 -2.80
CA GLU A 68 8.92 -4.56 -1.65
C GLU A 68 10.41 -4.65 -2.01
N PRO A 69 11.22 -3.62 -1.70
CA PRO A 69 12.66 -3.76 -1.84
C PRO A 69 13.09 -4.91 -0.93
N LYS A 70 13.81 -5.88 -1.51
CA LYS A 70 14.42 -6.97 -0.73
C LYS A 70 15.42 -6.31 0.22
N VAL A 71 15.03 -6.16 1.48
CA VAL A 71 15.99 -5.86 2.54
C VAL A 71 16.80 -7.14 2.69
N GLU A 72 17.95 -7.21 2.03
CA GLU A 72 19.00 -8.15 2.41
C GLU A 72 19.32 -7.82 3.87
N GLY A 73 18.90 -8.69 4.79
CA GLY A 73 19.22 -8.54 6.20
C GLY A 73 20.74 -8.44 6.39
N PRO A 74 21.22 -7.85 7.49
CA PRO A 74 22.65 -7.70 7.69
C PRO A 74 23.28 -9.10 7.70
N ARG A 75 24.32 -9.30 6.88
CA ARG A 75 25.24 -10.43 7.03
C ARG A 75 26.01 -10.22 8.34
N VAL A 76 25.50 -10.80 9.43
CA VAL A 76 26.25 -11.03 10.68
C VAL A 76 25.91 -12.42 11.17
#